data_AF-A0A2V6GCW8-F1
#
_entry.id   AF-A0A2V6GCW8-F1
#
_cell.length_a   1.000
_cell.length_b   1.000
_cell.length_c   1.000
_cell.angle_alpha   90.00
_cell.angle_beta   90.00
_cell.angle_gamma   90.00
#
_symmetry.space_group_name_H-M   'P 1'
#
loop_
_entity.id
_entity.type
_entity.pdbx_description
1 polymer ?
#
loop_
_entity_poly.entity_id
_entity_poly.type
_entity_poly.pdbx_seq_one_letter_code
_entity_poly.pdbx_strand_id
1 'polypeptide(L)'
;YSESGTYDFASAYHIPTFLFLGLIVAMFLGLTNSADDIIRDRAVLQRERNLDVRLSYYVIAKTLTLGVFALIQCVLFVLIGDYVLQIRGMFWIYLGIMFMTAMSGVSLGLLISSLVADPKTAANIVPLVLIPQIIMGGALIKYEDMNRNLALVYTFTRWFSEHPNKEQNKKMDSKLQVPFICQFIAMRWSYEEMIVAQAKLNPVTRRQDRIQREIDRIVARHDTRPESRKVHGWTT
;
A
#
# COMPACT_ATOMS: atom_id res chain seq x y z
N TYR A 1 1.29 -19.70 15.38
CA TYR A 1 0.57 -20.98 15.50
C TYR A 1 -0.21 -20.91 16.80
N SER A 2 -1.54 -21.00 16.74
CA SER A 2 -2.41 -21.12 17.92
C SER A 2 -2.69 -22.61 18.15
N GLU A 3 -2.57 -23.08 19.38
CA GLU A 3 -2.69 -24.49 19.79
C GLU A 3 -4.13 -25.06 19.76
N SER A 4 -5.12 -24.30 19.29
CA SER A 4 -6.49 -24.78 19.10
C SER A 4 -6.87 -24.75 17.62
N GLY A 5 -7.03 -25.93 17.03
CA GLY A 5 -7.38 -26.16 15.61
C GLY A 5 -8.79 -25.72 15.19
N THR A 6 -9.32 -24.66 15.79
CA THR A 6 -10.57 -23.99 15.41
C THR A 6 -10.23 -22.65 14.74
N TYR A 7 -10.58 -22.53 13.46
CA TYR A 7 -10.45 -21.30 12.69
C TYR A 7 -11.33 -20.21 13.32
N ASP A 8 -10.72 -19.40 14.18
CA ASP A 8 -11.39 -18.29 14.85
C ASP A 8 -11.16 -16.99 14.06
N PHE A 9 -12.27 -16.34 13.70
CA PHE A 9 -12.32 -15.09 12.93
C PHE A 9 -11.61 -13.93 13.64
N ALA A 10 -11.24 -14.08 14.92
CA ALA A 10 -10.34 -13.20 15.65
C ALA A 10 -8.96 -13.02 14.97
N SER A 11 -8.59 -13.93 14.06
CA SER A 11 -7.37 -13.87 13.24
C SER A 11 -7.40 -12.81 12.12
N ALA A 12 -8.54 -12.13 11.90
CA ALA A 12 -8.73 -11.11 10.86
C ALA A 12 -7.88 -9.84 11.06
N TYR A 13 -7.26 -9.64 12.24
CA TYR A 13 -6.41 -8.48 12.52
C TYR A 13 -5.17 -8.40 11.62
N HIS A 14 -4.66 -9.55 11.17
CA HIS A 14 -3.45 -9.60 10.35
C HIS A 14 -3.70 -9.43 8.86
N ILE A 15 -4.97 -9.43 8.41
CA ILE A 15 -5.31 -9.34 6.99
C ILE A 15 -4.90 -7.98 6.39
N PRO A 16 -5.21 -6.82 7.01
CA PRO A 16 -4.75 -5.53 6.49
C PRO A 16 -3.21 -5.41 6.51
N THR A 17 -2.56 -5.95 7.55
CA THR A 17 -1.09 -5.98 7.65
C THR A 17 -0.47 -6.82 6.54
N PHE A 18 -1.06 -7.97 6.21
CA PHE A 18 -0.62 -8.82 5.11
C PHE A 18 -0.76 -8.12 3.76
N LEU A 19 -1.92 -7.50 3.51
CA LEU A 19 -2.16 -6.75 2.27
C LEU A 19 -1.16 -5.59 2.11
N PHE A 20 -0.85 -4.89 3.20
CA PHE A 20 0.15 -3.84 3.17
C PHE A 20 1.56 -4.37 2.90
N LEU A 21 1.97 -5.44 3.59
CA LEU A 21 3.26 -6.06 3.36
C LEU A 21 3.37 -6.58 1.91
N GLY A 22 2.28 -7.10 1.36
CA GLY A 22 2.22 -7.49 -0.05
C GLY A 22 2.48 -6.32 -1.00
N LEU A 23 1.85 -5.16 -0.77
CA LEU A 23 2.11 -3.95 -1.54
C LEU A 23 3.57 -3.47 -1.43
N ILE A 24 4.16 -3.55 -0.23
CA ILE A 24 5.58 -3.23 -0.02
C ILE A 24 6.46 -4.17 -0.85
N VAL A 25 6.20 -5.48 -0.81
CA VAL A 25 6.96 -6.47 -1.57
C VAL A 25 6.83 -6.22 -3.07
N ALA A 26 5.62 -5.94 -3.58
CA ALA A 26 5.40 -5.61 -4.99
C ALA A 26 6.20 -4.37 -5.41
N MET A 27 6.18 -3.32 -4.60
CA MET A 27 6.93 -2.09 -4.88
C MET A 27 8.44 -2.31 -4.80
N PHE A 28 8.91 -3.07 -3.81
CA PHE A 28 10.33 -3.42 -3.65
C PHE A 28 10.86 -4.20 -4.84
N LEU A 29 10.12 -5.22 -5.29
CA LEU A 29 10.49 -6.01 -6.46
C LEU A 29 10.52 -5.15 -7.72
N GLY A 30 9.51 -4.30 -7.94
CA GLY A 30 9.47 -3.37 -9.07
C GLY A 30 10.65 -2.39 -9.09
N LEU A 31 10.97 -1.80 -7.93
CA LEU A 31 12.13 -0.90 -7.76
C LEU A 31 13.45 -1.63 -8.00
N THR A 32 13.65 -2.79 -7.37
CA THR A 32 14.92 -3.52 -7.43
C THR A 32 15.21 -4.01 -8.86
N ASN A 33 14.19 -4.51 -9.57
CA ASN A 33 14.36 -5.01 -10.94
C ASN A 33 14.66 -3.91 -11.96
N SER A 34 14.39 -2.64 -11.64
CA SER A 34 14.53 -1.51 -12.57
C SER A 34 15.62 -0.50 -12.18
N ALA A 35 16.11 -0.54 -10.93
CA ALA A 35 17.05 0.45 -10.40
C ALA A 35 18.44 0.42 -11.04
N ASP A 36 18.95 -0.74 -11.47
CA ASP A 36 20.25 -0.86 -12.15
C ASP A 36 20.13 -1.05 -13.68
N ASP A 37 18.90 -1.02 -14.19
CA ASP A 37 18.59 -1.53 -15.52
C ASP A 37 18.95 -0.55 -16.66
N ILE A 38 18.91 0.76 -16.42
CA ILE A 38 19.45 1.78 -17.35
C ILE A 38 20.98 1.83 -17.26
N ILE A 39 21.54 1.63 -16.06
CA ILE A 39 22.99 1.69 -15.83
C ILE A 39 23.70 0.56 -16.58
N ARG A 40 23.14 -0.66 -16.52
CA ARG A 40 23.66 -1.83 -17.26
C ARG A 40 23.65 -1.63 -18.76
N ASP A 41 22.59 -1.03 -19.29
CA ASP A 41 22.42 -0.90 -20.75
C ASP A 41 23.05 0.37 -21.31
N ARG A 42 23.65 1.21 -20.47
CA ARG A 42 24.35 2.44 -20.85
C ARG A 42 25.44 2.19 -21.91
N ALA A 43 26.18 1.09 -21.80
CA ALA A 43 27.23 0.74 -22.76
C ALA A 43 26.67 0.36 -24.14
N VAL A 44 25.49 -0.26 -24.19
CA VAL A 44 24.79 -0.61 -25.44
C VAL A 44 24.15 0.64 -26.05
N LEU A 45 23.47 1.45 -25.24
CA LEU A 45 22.87 2.72 -25.68
C LEU A 45 23.88 3.66 -26.34
N GLN A 46 25.10 3.74 -25.81
CA GLN A 46 26.15 4.59 -26.39
C GLN A 46 26.58 4.12 -27.79
N ARG A 47 26.51 2.81 -28.07
CA ARG A 47 26.79 2.24 -29.39
C ARG A 47 25.64 2.50 -30.36
N GLU A 48 24.40 2.28 -29.92
CA GLU A 48 23.20 2.46 -30.77
C GLU A 48 22.85 3.93 -31.02
N ARG A 49 23.25 4.86 -30.14
CA ARG A 49 23.10 6.30 -30.38
C ARG A 49 23.84 6.77 -31.63
N ASN A 50 24.89 6.05 -32.06
CA ASN A 50 25.62 6.35 -33.29
C ASN A 50 24.87 5.92 -34.57
N LEU A 51 23.73 5.24 -34.43
CA LEU A 51 22.88 4.71 -35.50
C LEU A 51 21.49 5.40 -35.56
N ASP A 52 21.32 6.54 -34.89
CA ASP A 52 20.11 7.39 -34.91
C ASP A 52 18.81 6.71 -34.39
N VAL A 53 18.95 5.80 -33.43
CA VAL A 53 17.81 5.15 -32.76
C VAL A 53 17.23 6.07 -31.68
N ARG A 54 15.91 6.26 -31.70
CA ARG A 54 15.18 7.08 -30.73
C ARG A 54 15.15 6.41 -29.34
N LEU A 55 15.77 7.05 -28.35
CA LEU A 55 15.86 6.63 -26.95
C LEU A 55 14.50 6.28 -26.30
N SER A 56 13.44 7.00 -26.68
CA SER A 56 12.10 6.81 -26.11
C SER A 56 11.48 5.45 -26.42
N TYR A 57 11.68 4.91 -27.63
CA TYR A 57 11.16 3.59 -28.00
C TYR A 57 11.84 2.48 -27.22
N TYR A 58 13.13 2.63 -26.96
CA TYR A 58 13.88 1.70 -26.14
C TYR A 58 13.36 1.69 -24.69
N VAL A 59 13.16 2.86 -24.08
CA VAL A 59 12.64 2.96 -22.69
C VAL A 59 11.24 2.38 -22.59
N ILE A 60 10.37 2.62 -23.57
CA ILE A 60 9.00 2.09 -23.58
C ILE A 60 9.03 0.56 -23.75
N ALA A 61 9.76 0.04 -24.73
CA ALA A 61 9.90 -1.39 -24.95
C ALA A 61 10.45 -2.09 -23.69
N LYS A 62 11.46 -1.49 -23.07
CA LYS A 62 12.06 -2.03 -21.85
C LYS A 62 11.11 -1.97 -20.66
N THR A 63 10.44 -0.85 -20.44
CA THR A 63 9.39 -0.73 -19.40
C THR A 63 8.30 -1.78 -19.59
N LEU A 64 7.91 -2.06 -20.83
CA LEU A 64 6.91 -3.09 -21.14
C LEU A 64 7.43 -4.50 -20.82
N THR A 65 8.69 -4.81 -21.14
CA THR A 65 9.30 -6.11 -20.76
C THR A 65 9.38 -6.28 -19.24
N LEU A 66 9.85 -5.27 -18.51
CA LEU A 66 9.87 -5.26 -17.05
C LEU A 66 8.45 -5.38 -16.47
N GLY A 67 7.48 -4.73 -17.10
CA GLY A 67 6.06 -4.81 -16.73
C GLY A 67 5.50 -6.23 -16.86
N VAL A 68 5.85 -6.97 -17.92
CA VAL A 68 5.45 -8.38 -18.06
C VAL A 68 6.06 -9.24 -16.95
N PHE A 69 7.34 -9.05 -16.62
CA PHE A 69 7.96 -9.75 -15.50
C PHE A 69 7.31 -9.40 -14.16
N ALA A 70 7.00 -8.11 -13.92
CA ALA A 70 6.30 -7.65 -12.73
C ALA A 70 4.88 -8.25 -12.64
N LEU A 71 4.18 -8.38 -13.76
CA LEU A 71 2.87 -9.04 -13.82
C LEU A 71 2.95 -10.50 -13.38
N ILE A 72 3.94 -11.25 -13.89
CA ILE A 72 4.16 -12.65 -13.49
C ILE A 72 4.45 -12.74 -11.99
N GLN A 73 5.31 -11.86 -11.46
CA GLN A 73 5.60 -11.78 -10.02
C GLN A 73 4.34 -11.49 -9.19
N CYS A 74 3.50 -10.56 -9.65
CA CYS A 74 2.23 -10.25 -8.99
C CYS A 74 1.26 -11.42 -9.03
N VAL A 75 1.13 -12.13 -10.16
CA VAL A 75 0.28 -13.33 -10.28
C VAL A 75 0.73 -14.40 -9.29
N LEU A 76 2.04 -14.70 -9.23
CA LEU A 76 2.58 -15.68 -8.29
C LEU A 76 2.34 -15.27 -6.84
N PHE A 77 2.56 -14.00 -6.50
CA PHE A 77 2.32 -13.50 -5.15
C PHE A 77 0.85 -13.60 -4.76
N VAL A 78 -0.07 -13.20 -5.64
CA VAL A 78 -1.51 -13.26 -5.37
C VAL A 78 -2.01 -14.71 -5.32
N LEU A 79 -1.46 -15.63 -6.12
CA LEU A 79 -1.80 -17.06 -6.03
C LEU A 79 -1.42 -17.65 -4.66
N ILE A 80 -0.22 -17.34 -4.18
CA ILE A 80 0.22 -17.76 -2.83
C ILE A 80 -0.65 -17.07 -1.77
N GLY A 81 -0.95 -15.78 -1.95
CA GLY A 81 -1.83 -15.02 -1.07
C GLY A 81 -3.25 -15.60 -0.99
N ASP A 82 -3.82 -16.01 -2.12
CA ASP A 82 -5.15 -16.64 -2.18
C ASP A 82 -5.14 -18.01 -1.48
N TYR A 83 -4.08 -18.79 -1.65
CA TYR A 83 -3.89 -20.07 -0.94
C TYR A 83 -3.77 -19.88 0.58
N VAL A 84 -3.04 -18.87 1.04
CA VAL A 84 -2.81 -18.60 2.48
C VAL A 84 -4.00 -17.93 3.14
N LEU A 85 -4.65 -16.95 2.51
CA LEU A 85 -5.75 -16.18 3.11
C LEU A 85 -7.13 -16.80 2.85
N GLN A 86 -7.27 -17.76 1.92
CA GLN A 86 -8.54 -18.37 1.51
C GLN A 86 -9.64 -17.35 1.14
N ILE A 87 -9.27 -16.16 0.64
CA ILE A 87 -10.23 -15.12 0.25
C ILE A 87 -10.82 -15.45 -1.11
N ARG A 88 -11.92 -16.21 -1.11
CA ARG A 88 -12.63 -16.59 -2.33
C ARG A 88 -13.19 -15.37 -3.07
N GLY A 89 -12.69 -15.12 -4.29
CA GLY A 89 -13.36 -14.28 -5.30
C GLY A 89 -12.79 -12.87 -5.51
N MET A 90 -11.68 -12.50 -4.86
CA MET A 90 -11.07 -11.16 -5.00
C MET A 90 -9.72 -11.14 -5.75
N PHE A 91 -9.31 -12.28 -6.33
CA PHE A 91 -8.03 -12.44 -7.03
C PHE A 91 -7.73 -11.33 -8.05
N TRP A 92 -8.68 -11.03 -8.94
CA TRP A 92 -8.48 -10.07 -10.03
C TRP A 92 -8.26 -8.63 -9.56
N ILE A 93 -8.90 -8.25 -8.44
CA ILE A 93 -8.78 -6.91 -7.88
C ILE A 93 -7.43 -6.76 -7.21
N TYR A 94 -7.03 -7.74 -6.40
CA TYR A 94 -5.71 -7.77 -5.76
C TYR A 94 -4.60 -7.79 -6.80
N LEU A 95 -4.76 -8.57 -7.87
CA LEU A 95 -3.80 -8.58 -8.99
C LEU A 95 -3.69 -7.21 -9.64
N GLY A 96 -4.81 -6.55 -9.95
CA GLY A 96 -4.83 -5.23 -10.59
C GLY A 96 -4.15 -4.15 -9.75
N ILE A 97 -4.46 -4.09 -8.45
CA ILE A 97 -3.87 -3.11 -7.53
C ILE A 97 -2.37 -3.38 -7.36
N MET A 98 -1.98 -4.63 -7.09
CA MET A 98 -0.57 -5.01 -6.96
C MET A 98 0.24 -4.72 -8.21
N PHE A 99 -0.33 -4.99 -9.39
CA PHE A 99 0.31 -4.69 -10.66
C PHE A 99 0.50 -3.19 -10.87
N MET A 100 -0.51 -2.37 -10.58
CA MET A 100 -0.39 -0.91 -10.64
C MET A 100 0.68 -0.38 -9.69
N THR A 101 0.76 -0.91 -8.47
CA THR A 101 1.82 -0.57 -7.52
C THR A 101 3.20 -0.99 -8.02
N ALA A 102 3.34 -2.20 -8.57
CA ALA A 102 4.59 -2.69 -9.13
C ALA A 102 5.04 -1.82 -10.32
N MET A 103 4.11 -1.43 -11.20
CA MET A 103 4.40 -0.51 -12.32
C MET A 103 4.86 0.87 -11.83
N SER A 104 4.25 1.41 -10.78
CA SER A 104 4.74 2.63 -10.13
C SER A 104 6.15 2.46 -9.54
N GLY A 105 6.45 1.29 -8.98
CA GLY A 105 7.79 0.93 -8.50
C GLY A 105 8.81 0.87 -9.63
N VAL A 106 8.44 0.26 -10.76
CA VAL A 106 9.28 0.18 -11.97
C VAL A 106 9.57 1.59 -12.52
N SER A 107 8.56 2.45 -12.64
CA SER A 107 8.79 3.84 -13.10
C SER A 107 9.72 4.62 -12.18
N LEU A 108 9.58 4.44 -10.86
CA LEU A 108 10.45 5.11 -9.89
C LEU A 108 11.88 4.54 -9.92
N GLY A 109 12.03 3.22 -10.08
CA GLY A 109 13.34 2.58 -10.20
C GLY A 109 14.06 2.98 -11.49
N LEU A 110 13.35 3.08 -12.61
CA LEU A 110 13.90 3.64 -13.85
C LEU A 110 14.35 5.10 -13.67
N LEU A 111 13.58 5.92 -12.95
CA LEU A 111 13.98 7.30 -12.64
C LEU A 111 15.28 7.32 -11.81
N ILE A 112 15.40 6.47 -10.79
CA ILE A 112 16.63 6.33 -9.99
C ILE A 112 17.80 5.85 -10.87
N SER A 113 17.56 4.86 -11.72
CA SER A 113 18.55 4.30 -12.65
C SER A 113 19.09 5.34 -13.62
N SER A 114 18.27 6.33 -14.00
CA SER A 114 18.67 7.44 -14.86
C SER A 114 19.51 8.51 -14.15
N LEU A 115 19.35 8.66 -12.82
CA LEU A 115 20.04 9.67 -12.02
C LEU A 115 21.41 9.19 -11.51
N VAL A 116 21.56 7.88 -11.35
CA VAL A 116 22.74 7.26 -10.74
C VAL A 116 23.65 6.66 -11.80
N ALA A 117 24.96 6.84 -11.65
CA ALA A 117 25.94 6.31 -12.60
C ALA A 117 26.48 4.91 -12.22
N ASP A 118 26.38 4.51 -10.94
CA ASP A 118 26.96 3.27 -10.43
C ASP A 118 25.89 2.28 -9.94
N PRO A 119 25.93 0.99 -10.33
CA PRO A 119 24.96 -0.01 -9.90
C PRO A 119 24.91 -0.21 -8.38
N LYS A 120 26.04 -0.07 -7.68
CA LYS A 120 26.07 -0.24 -6.21
C LYS A 120 25.37 0.92 -5.52
N THR A 121 25.53 2.14 -6.03
CA THR A 121 24.79 3.31 -5.54
C THR A 121 23.29 3.14 -5.77
N ALA A 122 22.85 2.64 -6.92
CA ALA A 122 21.43 2.41 -7.19
C ALA A 122 20.82 1.39 -6.21
N ALA A 123 21.53 0.29 -5.94
CA ALA A 123 21.10 -0.71 -4.96
C ALA A 123 20.94 -0.14 -3.54
N ASN A 124 21.80 0.81 -3.13
CA ASN A 124 21.69 1.47 -1.83
C ASN A 124 20.54 2.48 -1.76
N ILE A 125 20.16 3.09 -2.90
CA ILE A 125 19.04 4.04 -2.97
C ILE A 125 17.69 3.32 -2.89
N VAL A 126 17.58 2.07 -3.36
CA VAL A 126 16.32 1.31 -3.32
C VAL A 126 15.73 1.23 -1.91
N PRO A 127 16.44 0.75 -0.87
CA PRO A 127 15.95 0.78 0.51
C PRO A 127 15.71 2.20 1.03
N LEU A 128 16.58 3.15 0.68
CA LEU A 128 16.48 4.54 1.13
C LEU A 128 15.18 5.21 0.66
N VAL A 129 14.70 4.88 -0.53
CA VAL A 129 13.42 5.36 -1.09
C VAL A 129 12.25 4.56 -0.53
N LEU A 130 12.46 3.27 -0.27
CA LEU A 130 11.41 2.38 0.23
C LEU A 130 11.04 2.66 1.69
N ILE A 131 11.99 3.01 2.55
CA ILE A 131 11.74 3.34 3.96
C ILE A 131 10.73 4.50 4.11
N PRO A 132 10.92 5.68 3.48
CA PRO A 132 9.93 6.76 3.48
C PRO A 132 8.56 6.31 2.95
N GLN A 133 8.53 5.48 1.91
CA GLN A 133 7.27 4.97 1.34
C GLN A 133 6.51 4.09 2.33
N ILE A 134 7.21 3.23 3.07
CA ILE A 134 6.61 2.42 4.14
C ILE A 134 6.02 3.32 5.23
N ILE A 135 6.79 4.29 5.72
CA ILE A 135 6.39 5.17 6.83
C ILE A 135 5.16 6.00 6.46
N MET A 136 5.16 6.54 5.24
CA MET A 136 4.10 7.43 4.75
C MET A 136 2.91 6.66 4.12
N GLY A 137 3.03 5.35 3.93
CA GLY A 137 1.98 4.46 3.42
C GLY A 137 0.80 4.27 4.39
N GLY A 138 0.96 4.62 5.67
CA GLY A 138 -0.15 4.76 6.63
C GLY A 138 -0.80 3.47 7.15
N ALA A 139 -0.19 2.32 6.88
CA ALA A 139 -0.78 1.00 7.17
C ALA A 139 -0.14 0.23 8.33
N LEU A 140 1.15 0.48 8.63
CA LEU A 140 1.85 -0.20 9.73
C LEU A 140 1.38 0.25 11.11
N ILE A 141 0.70 1.38 11.21
CA ILE A 141 0.20 1.95 12.46
C ILE A 141 -1.25 2.34 12.23
N LYS A 142 -2.18 1.70 12.95
CA LYS A 142 -3.59 2.10 12.98
C LYS A 142 -3.69 3.60 13.27
N TYR A 143 -4.53 4.31 12.53
CA TYR A 143 -4.84 5.73 12.74
C TYR A 143 -5.24 6.03 14.20
N GLU A 144 -5.81 5.06 14.92
CA GLU A 144 -6.22 5.16 16.33
C GLU A 144 -5.03 5.18 17.32
N ASP A 145 -3.87 4.60 16.96
CA ASP A 145 -2.63 4.65 17.73
C ASP A 145 -1.69 5.80 17.29
N MET A 146 -2.14 6.62 16.34
CA MET A 146 -1.35 7.70 15.73
C MET A 146 -0.97 8.80 16.73
N ASN A 147 -1.63 8.91 17.88
CA ASN A 147 -1.23 9.82 18.96
C ASN A 147 0.04 9.36 19.69
N ARG A 148 0.41 8.07 19.61
CA ARG A 148 1.63 7.51 20.23
C ARG A 148 2.81 7.39 19.25
N ASN A 149 2.52 7.41 17.95
CA ASN A 149 3.49 7.20 16.87
C ASN A 149 4.10 8.47 16.28
N LEU A 150 3.80 9.64 16.85
CA LEU A 150 4.67 10.80 16.69
C LEU A 150 6.11 10.45 17.07
N ALA A 151 6.35 9.49 17.98
CA ALA A 151 7.69 9.05 18.39
C ALA A 151 8.52 8.38 17.27
N LEU A 152 7.93 7.55 16.40
CA LEU A 152 8.69 6.91 15.31
C LEU A 152 8.94 7.87 14.16
N VAL A 153 7.94 8.69 13.78
CA VAL A 153 8.12 9.77 12.81
C VAL A 153 9.13 10.79 13.33
N TYR A 154 9.09 11.12 14.62
CA TYR A 154 10.06 11.96 15.32
C TYR A 154 11.44 11.32 15.34
N THR A 155 11.56 10.01 15.58
CA THR A 155 12.85 9.30 15.56
C THR A 155 13.44 9.24 14.15
N PHE A 156 12.61 9.06 13.12
CA PHE A 156 13.04 9.10 11.72
C PHE A 156 13.40 10.50 11.24
N THR A 157 12.60 11.50 11.62
CA THR A 157 12.89 12.90 11.34
C THR A 157 14.19 13.31 12.04
N ARG A 158 14.40 12.86 13.28
CA ARG A 158 15.64 13.03 14.05
C ARG A 158 16.83 12.33 13.39
N TRP A 159 16.65 11.11 12.88
CA TRP A 159 17.70 10.38 12.17
C TRP A 159 18.13 11.08 10.88
N PHE A 160 17.19 11.72 10.17
CA PHE A 160 17.48 12.56 8.99
C PHE A 160 17.98 13.97 9.34
N SER A 161 17.89 14.41 10.61
CA SER A 161 18.30 15.77 11.03
C SER A 161 19.46 15.73 12.02
N GLU A 162 20.65 15.43 11.51
CA GLU A 162 21.92 15.40 12.27
C GLU A 162 22.44 16.79 12.71
N HIS A 163 21.67 17.88 12.55
CA HIS A 163 22.01 19.21 13.06
C HIS A 163 20.84 19.86 13.83
N PRO A 164 20.68 19.61 15.13
CA PRO A 164 19.57 20.17 15.90
C PRO A 164 19.91 21.57 16.41
N ASN A 165 19.17 22.59 15.95
CA ASN A 165 19.14 23.91 16.58
C ASN A 165 17.85 24.05 17.42
N LYS A 166 17.98 24.41 18.70
CA LYS A 166 16.92 24.31 19.73
C LYS A 166 15.63 25.10 19.42
N GLU A 167 15.68 26.07 18.51
CA GLU A 167 14.54 26.91 18.14
C GLU A 167 13.53 26.23 17.20
N GLN A 168 13.93 25.18 16.47
CA GLN A 168 13.06 24.50 15.51
C GLN A 168 12.03 23.59 16.19
N ASN A 169 12.32 23.11 17.40
CA ASN A 169 11.41 22.30 18.22
C ASN A 169 10.07 23.03 18.49
N LYS A 170 10.10 24.32 18.82
CA LYS A 170 8.90 25.05 19.25
C LYS A 170 7.97 25.44 18.09
N LYS A 171 8.49 25.49 16.86
CA LYS A 171 7.71 25.82 15.65
C LYS A 171 7.12 24.59 14.96
N MET A 172 7.67 23.39 15.20
CA MET A 172 7.16 22.13 14.61
C MET A 172 5.95 21.56 15.35
N ASP A 173 5.77 21.85 16.63
CA ASP A 173 4.61 21.35 17.43
C ASP A 173 3.26 21.91 16.96
N SER A 174 3.23 23.07 16.30
CA SER A 174 1.96 23.76 15.95
C SER A 174 1.47 23.46 14.53
N LYS A 175 2.27 22.76 13.70
CA LYS A 175 1.95 22.51 12.28
C LYS A 175 1.91 21.01 11.97
N LEU A 176 1.02 20.28 12.63
CA LEU A 176 0.56 18.94 12.23
C LEU A 176 -0.29 19.01 10.93
N GLN A 177 0.25 19.60 9.88
CA GLN A 177 -0.25 19.38 8.52
C GLN A 177 0.47 18.18 7.96
N VAL A 178 -0.31 17.15 7.59
CA VAL A 178 0.17 16.00 6.82
C VAL A 178 0.99 16.57 5.65
N PRO A 179 2.29 16.28 5.54
CA PRO A 179 3.12 16.89 4.51
C PRO A 179 2.54 16.53 3.14
N PHE A 180 2.39 17.52 2.24
CA PHE A 180 1.85 17.35 0.88
C PHE A 180 2.53 16.21 0.09
N ILE A 181 3.76 15.86 0.46
CA ILE A 181 4.53 14.75 -0.11
C ILE A 181 3.84 13.39 0.13
N CYS A 182 3.06 13.22 1.22
CA CYS A 182 2.26 12.02 1.47
C CYS A 182 1.22 11.73 0.38
N GLN A 183 0.73 12.75 -0.34
CA GLN A 183 -0.27 12.58 -1.40
C GLN A 183 0.32 12.01 -2.68
N PHE A 184 1.62 12.16 -2.90
CA PHE A 184 2.32 11.67 -4.10
C PHE A 184 2.77 10.21 -3.99
N ILE A 185 2.58 9.56 -2.85
CA ILE A 185 3.08 8.21 -2.60
C ILE A 185 2.06 7.21 -3.13
N ALA A 186 2.37 6.58 -4.26
CA ALA A 186 1.53 5.58 -4.91
C ALA A 186 1.12 4.42 -3.98
N MET A 187 1.98 4.07 -3.01
CA MET A 187 1.72 3.02 -2.02
C MET A 187 0.53 3.35 -1.12
N ARG A 188 0.32 4.63 -0.76
CA ARG A 188 -0.82 5.05 0.09
C ARG A 188 -2.14 4.83 -0.64
N TRP A 189 -2.25 5.31 -1.88
CA TRP A 189 -3.44 5.14 -2.71
C TRP A 189 -3.72 3.66 -2.99
N SER A 190 -2.68 2.90 -3.32
CA SER A 190 -2.82 1.45 -3.56
C SER A 190 -3.33 0.71 -2.31
N TYR A 191 -2.86 1.09 -1.12
CA TYR A 191 -3.31 0.51 0.14
C TYR A 191 -4.76 0.89 0.48
N GLU A 192 -5.12 2.16 0.30
CA GLU A 192 -6.49 2.64 0.50
C GLU A 192 -7.46 1.93 -0.46
N GLU A 193 -7.10 1.79 -1.73
CA GLU A 193 -7.87 1.01 -2.71
C GLU A 193 -7.99 -0.46 -2.29
N MET A 194 -6.91 -1.09 -1.81
CA MET A 194 -6.90 -2.49 -1.40
C MET A 194 -7.83 -2.73 -0.20
N ILE A 195 -7.80 -1.83 0.79
CA ILE A 195 -8.67 -1.91 1.97
C ILE A 195 -10.12 -1.62 1.61
N VAL A 196 -10.39 -0.61 0.80
CA VAL A 196 -11.75 -0.29 0.37
C VAL A 196 -12.33 -1.43 -0.46
N ALA A 197 -11.52 -2.03 -1.34
CA ALA A 197 -11.88 -3.23 -2.08
C ALA A 197 -12.21 -4.37 -1.13
N GLN A 198 -11.36 -4.64 -0.14
CA GLN A 198 -11.62 -5.66 0.87
C GLN A 198 -12.91 -5.39 1.67
N ALA A 199 -13.13 -4.17 2.11
CA ALA A 199 -14.32 -3.80 2.87
C ALA A 199 -15.61 -3.99 2.06
N LYS A 200 -15.61 -3.57 0.78
CA LYS A 200 -16.82 -3.59 -0.07
C LYS A 200 -17.08 -4.92 -0.78
N LEU A 201 -16.03 -5.65 -1.17
CA LEU A 201 -16.14 -6.83 -2.02
C LEU A 201 -15.96 -8.16 -1.28
N ASN A 202 -15.58 -8.14 0.00
CA ASN A 202 -15.49 -9.38 0.77
C ASN A 202 -16.88 -10.08 0.85
N PRO A 203 -16.99 -11.35 0.41
CA PRO A 203 -18.25 -12.10 0.45
C PRO A 203 -18.82 -12.24 1.87
N VAL A 204 -17.99 -12.16 2.91
CA VAL A 204 -18.43 -12.18 4.32
C VAL A 204 -19.13 -10.87 4.69
N THR A 205 -18.59 -9.71 4.29
CA THR A 205 -19.25 -8.41 4.51
C THR A 205 -20.61 -8.37 3.83
N ARG A 206 -20.74 -8.92 2.62
CA ARG A 206 -22.06 -9.02 1.94
C ARG A 206 -23.08 -9.86 2.72
N ARG A 207 -22.63 -10.85 3.49
CA ARG A 207 -23.51 -11.64 4.37
C ARG A 207 -23.88 -10.83 5.62
N GLN A 208 -22.93 -10.13 6.23
CA GLN A 208 -23.17 -9.24 7.36
C GLN A 208 -24.13 -8.09 6.99
N ASP A 209 -23.93 -7.45 5.84
CA ASP A 209 -24.82 -6.40 5.31
C ASP A 209 -26.24 -6.91 5.03
N ARG A 210 -26.39 -8.19 4.67
CA ARG A 210 -27.71 -8.79 4.48
C ARG A 210 -28.40 -8.98 5.83
N ILE A 211 -27.67 -9.51 6.82
CA ILE A 211 -28.18 -9.73 8.18
C ILE A 211 -28.52 -8.37 8.84
N GLN A 212 -27.66 -7.37 8.70
CA GLN A 212 -27.90 -6.03 9.27
C GLN A 212 -29.15 -5.39 8.66
N ARG A 213 -29.34 -5.50 7.34
CA ARG A 213 -30.56 -5.02 6.68
C ARG A 213 -31.82 -5.77 7.14
N GLU A 214 -31.70 -7.05 7.49
CA GLU A 214 -32.80 -7.80 8.10
C GLU A 214 -33.09 -7.32 9.52
N ILE A 215 -32.05 -7.08 10.34
CA ILE A 215 -32.19 -6.49 11.69
C ILE A 215 -32.87 -5.13 11.61
N ASP A 216 -32.41 -4.23 10.74
CA ASP A 216 -32.98 -2.88 10.59
C ASP A 216 -34.45 -2.92 10.13
N ARG A 217 -34.81 -3.86 9.23
CA ARG A 217 -36.21 -4.08 8.84
C ARG A 217 -37.06 -4.56 10.01
N ILE A 218 -36.53 -5.45 10.85
CA ILE A 218 -37.24 -5.97 12.04
C ILE A 218 -37.43 -4.83 13.06
N VAL A 219 -36.40 -4.03 13.30
CA VAL A 219 -36.46 -2.85 14.19
C VAL A 219 -37.49 -1.84 13.68
N ALA A 220 -37.48 -1.50 12.38
CA ALA A 220 -38.46 -0.59 11.79
C ALA A 220 -39.91 -1.13 11.85
N ARG A 221 -40.09 -2.46 11.75
CA ARG A 221 -41.41 -3.11 11.92
C ARG A 221 -41.86 -3.16 13.38
N HIS A 222 -40.92 -3.17 14.32
CA HIS A 222 -41.19 -3.10 15.75
C HIS A 222 -41.59 -1.69 16.16
N ASP A 223 -40.92 -0.65 15.65
CA ASP A 223 -41.21 0.76 15.95
C ASP A 223 -42.56 1.25 15.40
N THR A 224 -43.07 0.59 14.36
CA THR A 224 -44.37 0.86 13.75
C THR A 224 -45.55 0.16 14.43
N ARG A 225 -45.31 -0.73 15.41
CA ARG A 225 -46.37 -1.32 16.23
C ARG A 225 -46.85 -0.32 17.30
N PRO A 226 -48.17 -0.07 17.44
CA PRO A 226 -48.71 0.93 18.36
C PRO A 226 -48.43 0.66 19.86
N GLU A 227 -48.00 -0.55 20.23
CA GLU A 227 -47.64 -0.91 21.60
C GLU A 227 -46.29 -0.33 22.05
N SER A 228 -45.30 -0.17 21.16
CA SER A 228 -43.97 0.35 21.52
C SER A 228 -43.94 1.86 21.73
N ARG A 229 -44.78 2.62 21.00
CA ARG A 229 -44.98 4.07 21.22
C ARG A 229 -45.58 4.40 22.59
N LYS A 230 -46.34 3.48 23.19
CA LYS A 230 -46.90 3.70 24.52
C LYS A 230 -45.84 3.67 25.61
N VAL A 231 -44.73 2.95 25.44
CA VAL A 231 -43.72 2.78 26.51
C VAL A 231 -42.80 4.00 26.65
N HIS A 232 -42.58 4.77 25.59
CA HIS A 232 -41.80 6.03 25.62
C HIS A 232 -42.63 7.26 26.03
N GLY A 233 -43.95 7.12 26.21
CA GLY A 233 -44.85 8.22 26.58
C GLY A 233 -45.10 8.41 28.08
N TRP A 234 -44.44 7.65 28.96
CA TRP A 234 -44.65 7.69 30.43
C TRP A 234 -43.42 8.15 31.23
N THR A 235 -42.42 8.77 30.59
CA THR A 235 -41.22 9.29 31.28
C THR A 235 -41.06 10.81 31.11
N THR A 236 -42.14 11.55 31.29
CA THR A 236 -42.15 13.00 31.57
C THR A 236 -43.08 13.28 32.73
#